data_AF-A0A962UKJ3-F1
#
_entry.id   AF-A0A962UKJ3-F1
#
_cell.length_a   1.000
_cell.length_b   1.000
_cell.length_c   1.000
_cell.angle_alpha   90.00
_cell.angle_beta   90.00
_cell.angle_gamma   90.00
#
_symmetry.space_group_name_H-M   'P 1'
#
loop_
_entity.id
_entity.type
_entity.pdbx_description
1 polymer ?
#
loop_
_entity_poly.entity_id
_entity_poly.type
_entity_poly.pdbx_seq_one_letter_code
_entity_poly.pdbx_strand_id
1 'polypeptide(L)'
;MSETTRSVLILLGAAVLAVAGFFGARYWQGMQDQFTRIAPPSGCDLRAGPCAQQVDGGSVTLAIAPSPIPLMQPLRLSVVTDGLTVDEISVEVRGLNMDMGLNRTRLTPVAGSHWEGETILPLCSQRRMEWEAAVLLR
;
A
#
# COMPACT_ATOMS: atom_id res chain seq x y z
N MET A 1 25.12 8.19 -49.25
CA MET A 1 25.30 7.40 -48.01
C MET A 1 25.19 5.93 -48.38
N SER A 2 26.19 5.10 -48.07
CA SER A 2 26.12 3.66 -48.33
C SER A 2 25.00 3.01 -47.49
N GLU A 3 24.34 1.96 -47.99
CA GLU A 3 23.36 1.15 -47.25
C GLU A 3 23.92 0.68 -45.90
N THR A 4 25.22 0.39 -45.84
CA THR A 4 25.94 0.03 -44.61
C THR A 4 25.94 1.17 -43.61
N THR A 5 26.21 2.41 -44.05
CA THR A 5 26.21 3.60 -43.19
C THR A 5 24.81 3.87 -42.63
N ARG A 6 23.76 3.70 -43.44
CA ARG A 6 22.37 3.86 -42.97
C ARG A 6 22.01 2.80 -41.93
N SER A 7 22.39 1.55 -42.15
CA SER A 7 22.11 0.44 -41.24
C SER A 7 22.85 0.59 -39.90
N VAL A 8 24.11 1.04 -39.92
CA VAL A 8 24.90 1.31 -38.71
C VAL A 8 24.28 2.44 -37.90
N LEU A 9 23.84 3.53 -38.53
CA LEU A 9 23.19 4.65 -37.84
C LEU A 9 21.86 4.23 -37.19
N ILE A 10 21.07 3.39 -37.86
CA ILE A 10 19.81 2.85 -37.30
C ILE A 10 20.09 1.99 -36.07
N LEU A 11 21.06 1.08 -36.14
CA LEU A 11 21.42 0.21 -35.01
C LEU A 11 21.97 1.00 -33.82
N LEU A 12 22.82 2.00 -34.07
CA LEU A 12 23.32 2.89 -33.02
C LEU A 12 22.19 3.69 -32.36
N GLY A 13 21.27 4.24 -33.17
CA GLY A 13 20.09 4.94 -32.66
C GLY A 13 19.20 4.04 -31.80
N ALA A 14 18.93 2.82 -32.27
CA ALA A 14 18.16 1.83 -31.51
C ALA A 14 18.85 1.43 -30.19
N ALA A 15 20.17 1.25 -30.21
CA ALA A 15 20.93 0.93 -29.01
C ALA A 15 20.88 2.07 -27.98
N VAL A 16 21.04 3.32 -28.42
CA VAL A 16 20.94 4.50 -27.54
C VAL A 16 19.54 4.61 -26.92
N LEU A 17 18.47 4.41 -27.71
CA LEU A 17 17.10 4.42 -27.19
C LEU A 17 16.85 3.30 -26.17
N ALA A 18 17.37 2.10 -26.42
CA ALA A 18 17.25 0.98 -25.49
C ALA A 18 17.97 1.26 -24.17
N VAL A 19 19.18 1.82 -24.23
CA VAL A 19 19.96 2.20 -23.03
C VAL A 19 19.24 3.31 -22.25
N ALA A 20 18.79 4.37 -22.94
CA ALA A 20 18.05 5.45 -22.31
C ALA A 20 16.74 4.95 -21.66
N GLY A 21 16.00 4.07 -22.34
CA GLY A 21 14.81 3.44 -21.80
C GLY A 21 15.10 2.58 -20.57
N PHE A 22 16.18 1.80 -20.58
CA PHE A 22 16.60 0.99 -19.43
C PHE A 22 16.95 1.87 -18.21
N PHE A 23 17.78 2.90 -18.39
CA PHE A 23 18.13 3.80 -17.28
C PHE A 23 16.94 4.61 -16.80
N GLY A 24 16.07 5.07 -17.70
CA GLY A 24 14.81 5.74 -17.34
C GLY A 24 13.89 4.84 -16.51
N ALA A 25 13.72 3.57 -16.91
CA ALA A 25 12.94 2.60 -16.16
C ALA A 25 13.56 2.30 -14.79
N ARG A 26 14.88 2.13 -14.71
CA ARG A 26 15.58 1.86 -13.44
C ARG A 26 15.54 3.05 -12.49
N TYR A 27 15.64 4.27 -13.01
CA TYR A 27 15.47 5.50 -12.24
C TYR A 27 14.06 5.59 -11.66
N TRP A 28 13.04 5.31 -12.47
CA TRP A 28 11.64 5.31 -12.04
C TRP A 28 11.37 4.24 -10.96
N GLN A 29 11.91 3.04 -11.12
CA GLN A 29 11.78 1.96 -10.14
C GLN A 29 12.48 2.27 -8.81
N GLY A 30 13.60 2.99 -8.84
CA GLY A 30 14.32 3.41 -7.63
C GLY A 30 13.57 4.47 -6.81
N MET A 31 12.58 5.15 -7.39
CA MET A 31 11.76 6.17 -6.72
C MET A 31 10.54 5.59 -5.99
N GLN A 32 10.34 4.27 -6.04
CA GLN A 32 9.27 3.60 -5.31
C GLN A 32 9.53 3.64 -3.80
N ASP A 33 8.46 3.87 -3.03
CA ASP A 33 8.55 3.96 -1.57
C ASP A 33 9.01 2.64 -0.94
N GLN A 34 10.04 2.74 -0.10
CA GLN A 34 10.55 1.62 0.68
C GLN A 34 9.88 1.62 2.06
N PHE A 35 8.91 0.74 2.26
CA PHE A 35 8.28 0.53 3.57
C PHE A 35 9.00 -0.57 4.34
N THR A 36 9.33 -0.29 5.62
CA THR A 36 9.81 -1.33 6.54
C THR A 36 8.61 -2.07 7.13
N ARG A 37 8.51 -3.37 6.88
CA ARG A 37 7.39 -4.19 7.40
C ARG A 37 7.63 -4.54 8.87
N ILE A 38 6.67 -4.17 9.72
CA ILE A 38 6.60 -4.57 11.14
C ILE A 38 5.59 -5.72 11.25
N ALA A 39 5.89 -6.71 12.09
CA ALA A 39 4.97 -7.83 12.32
C ALA A 39 3.68 -7.35 13.02
N PRO A 40 2.51 -7.92 12.70
CA PRO A 40 1.27 -7.55 13.36
C PRO A 40 1.31 -7.91 14.86
N PRO A 41 0.61 -7.15 15.72
CA PRO A 41 0.54 -7.44 17.14
C PRO A 41 -0.13 -8.79 17.39
N SER A 42 0.37 -9.54 18.38
CA SER A 42 -0.17 -10.86 18.73
C SER A 42 -1.63 -10.75 19.16
N GLY A 43 -2.51 -11.53 18.52
CA GLY A 43 -3.94 -11.56 18.87
C GLY A 43 -4.75 -10.37 18.35
N CYS A 44 -4.20 -9.56 17.44
CA CYS A 44 -4.98 -8.54 16.75
C CYS A 44 -6.07 -9.18 15.86
N ASP A 45 -7.33 -8.97 16.23
CA ASP A 45 -8.50 -9.27 15.40
C ASP A 45 -9.33 -7.99 15.22
N LEU A 46 -9.19 -7.35 14.06
CA LEU A 46 -9.91 -6.12 13.71
C LEU A 46 -11.44 -6.29 13.68
N ARG A 47 -11.95 -7.54 13.65
CA ARG A 47 -13.39 -7.81 13.76
C ARG A 47 -13.88 -7.70 15.21
N ALA A 48 -13.00 -7.97 16.17
CA ALA A 48 -13.30 -7.90 17.60
C ALA A 48 -13.13 -6.48 18.15
N GLY A 49 -12.24 -5.68 17.56
CA GLY A 49 -12.07 -4.29 17.95
C GLY A 49 -10.81 -3.65 17.37
N PRO A 50 -10.44 -2.45 17.84
CA PRO A 50 -9.24 -1.75 17.40
C PRO A 50 -7.96 -2.53 17.77
N CYS A 51 -6.95 -2.48 16.90
CA CYS A 51 -5.62 -3.00 17.17
C CYS A 51 -4.60 -1.88 17.32
N ALA A 52 -3.82 -1.92 18.40
CA ALA A 52 -2.73 -0.99 18.65
C ALA A 52 -1.37 -1.66 18.42
N GLN A 53 -0.45 -0.94 17.79
CA GLN A 53 0.92 -1.35 17.50
C GLN A 53 1.89 -0.23 17.87
N GLN A 54 3.00 -0.57 18.53
CA GLN A 54 4.09 0.37 18.79
C GLN A 54 5.01 0.46 17.57
N VAL A 55 5.36 1.68 17.16
CA VAL A 55 6.21 2.01 16.02
C VAL A 55 7.10 3.18 16.41
N ASP A 56 8.42 3.04 16.31
CA ASP A 56 9.41 4.12 16.54
C ASP A 56 9.20 4.97 17.81
N GLY A 57 8.76 4.35 18.91
CA GLY A 57 8.55 5.01 20.20
C GLY A 57 7.19 5.70 20.36
N GLY A 58 6.37 5.71 19.31
CA GLY A 58 4.96 6.09 19.35
C GLY A 58 4.03 4.90 19.10
N SER A 59 2.73 5.17 19.01
CA SER A 59 1.69 4.16 18.84
C SER A 59 0.81 4.46 17.63
N VAL A 60 0.31 3.39 17.01
CA VAL A 60 -0.68 3.43 15.92
C VAL A 60 -1.82 2.51 16.29
N THR A 61 -3.04 3.02 16.31
CA THR A 61 -4.25 2.25 16.53
C THR A 61 -5.11 2.27 15.29
N LEU A 62 -5.40 1.09 14.72
CA LEU A 62 -6.30 0.91 13.59
C LEU A 62 -7.63 0.30 14.05
N ALA A 63 -8.74 0.89 13.62
CA ALA A 63 -10.08 0.38 13.80
C ALA A 63 -10.84 0.34 12.47
N ILE A 64 -11.76 -0.63 12.34
CA ILE A 64 -12.64 -0.79 11.18
C ILE A 64 -14.09 -0.84 11.68
N ALA A 65 -14.98 -0.09 11.02
CA ALA A 65 -16.41 -0.09 11.31
C ALA A 65 -17.23 -0.28 10.01
N PRO A 66 -18.40 -0.93 10.07
CA PRO A 66 -19.02 -1.51 11.27
C PRO A 66 -18.42 -2.88 11.67
N SER A 67 -18.69 -3.31 12.90
CA SER A 67 -18.43 -4.69 13.35
C SER A 67 -19.76 -5.45 13.49
N PRO A 68 -19.86 -6.71 13.00
CA PRO A 68 -18.83 -7.46 12.28
C PRO A 68 -18.55 -6.84 10.90
N ILE A 69 -17.33 -6.99 10.39
CA ILE A 69 -16.89 -6.36 9.12
C ILE A 69 -17.64 -6.99 7.94
N PRO A 70 -18.57 -6.27 7.27
CA PRO A 70 -19.27 -6.79 6.10
C PRO A 70 -18.37 -6.86 4.86
N LEU A 71 -18.67 -7.80 3.97
CA LEU A 71 -18.09 -7.84 2.62
C LEU A 71 -18.92 -6.97 1.67
N MET A 72 -18.27 -6.40 0.66
CA MET A 72 -18.91 -5.61 -0.41
C MET A 72 -19.74 -4.42 0.09
N GLN A 73 -19.40 -3.88 1.25
CA GLN A 73 -20.03 -2.70 1.82
C GLN A 73 -18.95 -1.68 2.20
N PRO A 74 -19.29 -0.38 2.24
CA PRO A 74 -18.37 0.64 2.75
C PRO A 74 -17.96 0.33 4.19
N LEU A 75 -16.65 0.35 4.40
CA LEU A 75 -16.00 0.20 5.69
C LEU A 75 -15.28 1.49 6.02
N ARG A 76 -15.54 2.04 7.20
CA ARG A 76 -14.80 3.18 7.71
C ARG A 76 -13.54 2.68 8.39
N LEU A 77 -12.41 3.18 7.93
CA LEU A 77 -11.10 3.02 8.52
C LEU A 77 -10.83 4.22 9.43
N SER A 78 -10.35 3.94 10.63
CA SER A 78 -9.96 4.96 11.60
C SER A 78 -8.57 4.62 12.11
N VAL A 79 -7.62 5.55 11.93
CA VAL A 79 -6.26 5.43 12.44
C VAL A 79 -5.99 6.58 13.40
N VAL A 80 -5.57 6.23 14.61
CA VAL A 80 -5.10 7.19 15.61
C VAL A 80 -3.62 6.96 15.83
N THR A 81 -2.83 8.00 15.68
CA THR A 81 -1.39 7.99 16.00
C THR A 81 -1.14 8.70 17.31
N ASP A 82 -0.12 8.29 18.07
CA ASP A 82 0.33 9.01 19.25
C ASP A 82 1.85 9.00 19.32
N GLY A 83 2.47 10.14 19.67
CA GLY A 83 3.92 10.29 19.71
C GLY A 83 4.62 10.18 18.34
N LEU A 84 3.88 10.27 17.22
CA LEU A 84 4.40 10.18 15.86
C LEU A 84 4.13 11.44 15.05
N THR A 85 5.10 11.88 14.25
CA THR A 85 4.91 12.89 13.20
C THR A 85 4.77 12.16 11.87
N VAL A 86 3.61 12.29 11.23
CA VAL A 86 3.25 11.55 10.02
C VAL A 86 2.65 12.52 9.02
N ASP A 87 3.16 12.51 7.79
CA ASP A 87 2.71 13.39 6.70
C ASP A 87 1.56 12.76 5.93
N GLU A 88 1.58 11.43 5.79
CA GLU A 88 0.54 10.68 5.09
C GLU A 88 0.28 9.32 5.75
N ILE A 89 -1.00 8.97 5.90
CA ILE A 89 -1.43 7.64 6.29
C ILE A 89 -2.22 6.99 5.17
N SER A 90 -1.82 5.76 4.83
CA SER A 90 -2.62 4.87 3.99
C SER A 90 -2.87 3.55 4.71
N VAL A 91 -3.98 2.89 4.39
CA VAL A 91 -4.27 1.53 4.85
C VAL A 91 -4.34 0.63 3.62
N GLU A 92 -3.60 -0.46 3.65
CA GLU A 92 -3.61 -1.47 2.60
C GLU A 92 -4.19 -2.77 3.13
N VAL A 93 -5.25 -3.24 2.48
CA VAL A 93 -5.88 -4.52 2.79
C VAL A 93 -5.37 -5.56 1.78
N ARG A 94 -4.87 -6.69 2.29
CA ARG A 94 -4.34 -7.78 1.46
C ARG A 94 -4.98 -9.10 1.83
N GLY A 95 -5.31 -9.90 0.83
CA GLY A 95 -5.65 -11.30 1.03
C GLY A 95 -4.39 -12.10 1.36
N LEU A 96 -4.48 -12.95 2.39
CA LEU A 96 -3.41 -13.88 2.77
C LEU A 96 -3.52 -15.20 2.00
N ASN A 97 -4.74 -15.56 1.59
CA ASN A 97 -5.02 -16.80 0.88
C ASN A 97 -5.48 -16.59 -0.58
N MET A 98 -5.51 -15.35 -1.05
CA MET A 98 -5.76 -15.00 -2.44
C MET A 98 -5.23 -13.60 -2.77
N ASP A 99 -4.99 -13.35 -4.05
CA ASP A 99 -4.72 -12.00 -4.55
C ASP A 99 -6.05 -11.23 -4.70
N MET A 100 -6.20 -10.16 -3.93
CA MET A 100 -7.33 -9.24 -3.98
C MET A 100 -7.02 -7.98 -4.82
N GLY A 101 -5.83 -7.93 -5.43
CA GLY A 101 -5.29 -6.73 -6.05
C GLY A 101 -4.86 -5.67 -5.04
N LEU A 102 -4.55 -4.48 -5.56
CA LEU A 102 -4.19 -3.32 -4.74
C LEU A 102 -5.44 -2.71 -4.10
N ASN A 103 -5.63 -2.95 -2.81
CA ASN A 103 -6.67 -2.30 -2.02
C ASN A 103 -6.03 -1.34 -1.01
N ARG A 104 -5.57 -0.19 -1.52
CA ARG A 104 -4.91 0.86 -0.72
C ARG A 104 -5.79 2.09 -0.66
N THR A 105 -6.22 2.44 0.55
CA THR A 105 -6.98 3.65 0.84
C THR A 105 -6.07 4.68 1.51
N ARG A 106 -5.92 5.85 0.90
CA ARG A 106 -5.30 7.01 1.54
C ARG A 106 -6.30 7.63 2.53
N LEU A 107 -5.88 7.89 3.75
CA LEU A 107 -6.71 8.51 4.77
C LEU A 107 -6.61 10.03 4.73
N THR A 108 -7.67 10.68 5.18
CA THR A 108 -7.73 12.13 5.38
C THR A 108 -7.61 12.45 6.87
N PRO A 109 -6.83 13.49 7.25
CA PRO A 109 -6.79 13.94 8.64
C PRO A 109 -8.14 14.57 9.01
N VAL A 110 -8.67 14.22 10.19
CA VAL A 110 -9.95 14.74 10.68
C VAL A 110 -9.73 15.78 11.78
N ALA A 111 -8.99 15.42 12.83
CA ALA A 111 -8.59 16.33 13.91
C ALA A 111 -7.44 15.74 14.73
N GLY A 112 -6.49 16.58 15.17
CA GLY A 112 -5.37 16.15 16.00
C GLY A 112 -4.57 15.03 15.33
N SER A 113 -4.51 13.87 15.98
CA SER A 113 -3.81 12.68 15.50
C SER A 113 -4.75 11.61 14.90
N HIS A 114 -5.98 11.99 14.55
CA HIS A 114 -6.98 11.08 14.01
C HIS A 114 -7.15 11.26 12.50
N TRP A 115 -7.10 10.12 11.80
CA TRP A 115 -7.22 9.99 10.35
C TRP A 115 -8.36 9.01 10.02
N GLU A 116 -9.16 9.34 9.01
CA GLU A 116 -10.25 8.49 8.55
C GLU A 116 -10.25 8.32 7.04
N GLY A 117 -10.86 7.22 6.58
CA GLY A 117 -11.08 6.96 5.17
C GLY A 117 -12.06 5.81 4.97
N GLU A 118 -12.48 5.59 3.73
CA GLU A 118 -13.40 4.52 3.39
C GLU A 118 -12.75 3.49 2.46
N THR A 119 -13.04 2.23 2.72
CA THR A 119 -12.63 1.11 1.86
C THR A 119 -13.78 0.14 1.68
N ILE A 120 -13.61 -0.84 0.81
CA ILE A 120 -14.51 -1.98 0.68
C ILE A 120 -13.65 -3.23 0.80
N LEU A 121 -14.12 -4.20 1.59
CA LEU A 121 -13.54 -5.53 1.61
C LEU A 121 -14.19 -6.37 0.50
N PRO A 122 -13.49 -6.66 -0.62
CA PRO A 122 -14.09 -7.36 -1.75
C PRO A 122 -14.42 -8.82 -1.41
N LEU A 123 -15.25 -9.44 -2.25
CA LEU A 123 -15.59 -10.86 -2.10
C LEU A 123 -14.37 -11.75 -2.23
N CYS A 124 -14.35 -12.76 -1.37
CA CYS A 124 -13.43 -13.86 -1.41
C CYS A 124 -14.10 -15.05 -2.10
N SER A 125 -13.51 -15.58 -3.17
CA SER A 125 -13.95 -16.83 -3.81
C SER A 125 -13.62 -18.09 -2.98
N GLN A 126 -12.86 -17.96 -1.89
CA GLN A 126 -12.50 -19.07 -1.01
C GLN A 126 -13.56 -19.28 0.07
N ARG A 127 -13.63 -20.52 0.60
CA ARG A 127 -14.56 -20.86 1.68
C ARG A 127 -14.31 -20.11 2.99
N ARG A 128 -13.06 -19.70 3.23
CA ARG A 128 -12.64 -18.89 4.38
C ARG A 128 -11.77 -17.77 3.85
N MET A 129 -12.05 -16.53 4.25
CA MET A 129 -11.26 -15.38 3.86
C MET A 129 -10.22 -15.11 4.96
N GLU A 130 -8.95 -15.17 4.61
CA GLU A 130 -7.85 -14.76 5.47
C GLU A 130 -7.24 -13.50 4.86
N TRP A 131 -7.24 -12.41 5.61
CA TRP A 131 -6.78 -11.11 5.14
C TRP A 131 -6.11 -10.35 6.28
N GLU A 132 -5.25 -9.41 5.91
CA GLU A 132 -4.61 -8.48 6.83
C GLU A 132 -4.84 -7.04 6.36
N ALA A 133 -4.80 -6.10 7.30
CA ALA A 133 -4.72 -4.67 7.00
C ALA A 133 -3.41 -4.13 7.55
N ALA A 134 -2.65 -3.44 6.71
CA ALA A 134 -1.40 -2.79 7.07
C ALA A 134 -1.60 -1.27 7.04
N VAL A 135 -1.16 -0.58 8.09
CA VAL A 135 -1.06 0.88 8.09
C VAL A 135 0.31 1.27 7.53
N LEU A 136 0.32 2.10 6.51
CA LEU A 136 1.51 2.68 5.89
C LEU A 136 1.61 4.12 6.36
N LEU A 137 2.71 4.42 7.04
CA LEU A 137 3.05 5.76 7.50
C LEU A 137 4.14 6.33 6.59
N ARG A 138 4.01 7.60 6.26
CA ARG A 138 5.01 8.36 5.52
C ARG A 138 5.44 9.59 6.31
#